data_AF-A0A484XQP3-F1
#
_entry.id   AF-A0A484XQP3-F1
#
_cell.length_a   1.000
_cell.length_b   1.000
_cell.length_c   1.000
_cell.angle_alpha   90.00
_cell.angle_beta   90.00
_cell.angle_gamma   90.00
#
_symmetry.space_group_name_H-M   'P 1'
#
loop_
_entity.id
_entity.type
_entity.pdbx_description
1 polymer ?
#
loop_
_entity_poly.entity_id
_entity_poly.type
_entity_poly.pdbx_seq_one_letter_code
_entity_poly.pdbx_strand_id
1 'polypeptide(L)' 'MPTRNARNGHLFVTDGVVKIRNAKHKSDTSPLDSECDCYTCRNYSRAYLHHLDRCNEI' A
#
# COMPACT_ATOMS: atom_id res chain seq x y z
N MET A 1 12.50 11.14 7.55
CA MET A 1 12.50 11.28 6.08
C MET A 1 11.68 10.16 5.45
N PRO A 2 10.39 10.40 5.13
CA PRO A 2 9.44 9.38 4.66
C PRO A 2 9.66 8.87 3.22
N THR A 3 10.46 9.56 2.42
CA THR A 3 10.69 9.27 1.00
C THR A 3 11.47 7.98 0.71
N ARG A 4 12.30 7.50 1.65
CA ARG A 4 13.08 6.26 1.48
C ARG A 4 12.30 4.99 1.85
N ASN A 5 11.33 5.08 2.76
CA ASN A 5 10.50 3.93 3.14
C ASN A 5 9.44 3.59 2.09
N ALA A 6 8.91 4.59 1.38
CA ALA A 6 8.00 4.38 0.25
C ALA A 6 8.63 3.49 -0.84
N ARG A 7 9.90 3.73 -1.19
CA ARG A 7 10.66 2.91 -2.15
C ARG A 7 10.92 1.47 -1.69
N ASN A 8 10.80 1.18 -0.40
CA ASN A 8 10.95 -0.16 0.15
C ASN A 8 9.62 -0.91 0.29
N GLY A 9 8.51 -0.32 -0.18
CA GLY A 9 7.17 -0.91 -0.05
C GLY A 9 6.62 -0.87 1.37
N HIS A 10 7.13 0.05 2.21
CA HIS A 10 6.60 0.32 3.54
C HIS A 10 5.59 1.46 3.45
N LEU A 11 4.32 1.11 3.56
CA LEU A 11 3.20 2.04 3.60
C LEU A 11 2.84 2.29 5.06
N PHE A 12 2.84 3.56 5.45
CA PHE A 12 2.45 3.97 6.80
C PHE A 12 0.94 4.10 6.84
N VAL A 13 0.33 3.39 7.79
CA VAL A 13 -1.10 3.41 8.09
C VAL A 13 -1.28 3.73 9.56
N THR A 14 -2.47 4.13 9.94
CA THR A 14 -2.89 4.45 11.31
C THR A 14 -2.66 3.25 12.24
N ASP A 15 -2.93 2.03 11.74
CA ASP A 15 -2.73 0.77 12.45
C ASP A 15 -1.25 0.27 12.43
N GLY A 16 -0.31 1.05 11.89
CA GLY A 16 1.12 0.74 11.87
C GLY A 16 1.77 0.78 10.48
N VAL A 17 2.59 -0.22 10.14
CA VAL A 17 3.31 -0.25 8.86
C VAL A 17 2.90 -1.47 8.04
N VAL A 18 2.28 -1.21 6.90
CA VAL A 18 1.88 -2.23 5.93
C VAL A 18 3.02 -2.46 4.94
N LYS A 19 3.43 -3.72 4.82
CA LYS A 19 4.44 -4.13 3.83
C LYS A 19 3.73 -4.64 2.58
N ILE A 20 3.64 -3.82 1.54
CA ILE A 20 2.81 -4.13 0.37
C ILE A 20 3.32 -5.33 -0.43
N ARG A 21 4.61 -5.67 -0.32
CA ARG A 21 5.25 -6.85 -0.94
C ARG A 21 4.84 -8.20 -0.32
N ASN A 22 4.11 -8.17 0.79
CA ASN A 22 3.68 -9.41 1.45
C ASN A 22 2.57 -10.07 0.63
N ALA A 23 2.71 -11.36 0.36
CA ALA A 23 1.76 -12.15 -0.42
C ALA A 23 0.32 -12.10 0.12
N LYS A 24 0.15 -11.84 1.43
CA LYS A 24 -1.16 -11.66 2.05
C LYS A 24 -1.98 -10.52 1.44
N HIS A 25 -1.32 -9.50 0.88
CA HIS A 25 -1.97 -8.34 0.28
C HIS A 25 -2.29 -8.53 -1.21
N LYS A 26 -1.79 -9.59 -1.86
CA LYS A 26 -1.99 -9.83 -3.30
C LYS A 26 -3.46 -9.93 -3.70
N SER A 27 -4.29 -10.48 -2.82
CA SER A 27 -5.73 -10.68 -3.05
C SER A 27 -6.61 -9.86 -2.11
N ASP A 28 -6.00 -8.95 -1.34
CA ASP A 28 -6.73 -8.13 -0.36
C ASP A 28 -7.31 -6.90 -1.07
N THR A 29 -8.62 -6.90 -1.30
CA THR A 29 -9.34 -5.77 -1.91
C THR A 29 -9.66 -4.66 -0.91
N SER A 30 -9.29 -4.85 0.36
CA SER A 30 -9.45 -3.85 1.40
C SER A 30 -8.64 -2.58 1.09
N PRO A 31 -9.14 -1.40 1.53
CA PRO A 31 -8.36 -0.17 1.46
C PRO A 31 -7.08 -0.32 2.29
N LEU A 32 -6.06 0.46 1.92
CA LEU A 32 -4.79 0.44 2.65
C LEU A 32 -5.00 0.79 4.12
N ASP A 33 -5.84 1.80 4.37
CA ASP A 33 -6.19 2.32 5.67
C ASP A 33 -7.64 2.81 5.63
N SER A 34 -8.47 2.38 6.59
CA SER A 34 -9.89 2.73 6.67
C SER A 34 -10.16 4.09 7.32
N GLU A 35 -9.21 4.62 8.09
CA GLU A 35 -9.26 5.93 8.73
C GLU A 35 -8.62 7.03 7.85
N CYS A 36 -7.86 6.64 6.82
CA CYS A 36 -7.22 7.55 5.90
C CYS A 36 -8.14 7.93 4.73
N ASP A 37 -8.46 9.22 4.65
CA ASP A 37 -9.34 9.76 3.60
C ASP A 37 -8.59 10.20 2.32
N CYS A 38 -7.32 9.80 2.15
CA CYS A 38 -6.53 10.24 1.00
C CYS A 38 -7.02 9.61 -0.32
N TYR A 39 -6.72 10.28 -1.44
CA TYR A 39 -7.09 9.81 -2.78
C TYR A 39 -6.63 8.37 -3.02
N THR A 40 -5.44 8.00 -2.53
CA THR A 40 -4.86 6.68 -2.76
C THR A 40 -5.63 5.58 -2.01
N CYS A 41 -5.97 5.80 -0.73
CA CYS A 41 -6.70 4.82 0.08
C CYS A 41 -8.17 4.67 -0.36
N ARG A 42 -8.77 5.72 -0.92
CA ARG A 42 -10.15 5.69 -1.43
C ARG A 42 -10.29 5.06 -2.81
N ASN A 43 -9.29 5.22 -3.68
CA ASN A 43 -9.37 4.74 -5.07
C ASN A 43 -8.60 3.44 -5.30
N TYR A 44 -7.63 3.10 -4.46
CA TYR A 44 -6.78 1.92 -4.66
C TYR A 44 -6.82 0.98 -3.46
N SER A 45 -6.91 -0.31 -3.78
CA SER A 45 -6.83 -1.40 -2.80
C SER A 45 -5.39 -1.88 -2.59
N ARG A 46 -5.17 -2.62 -1.50
CA ARG A 46 -3.86 -3.23 -1.21
C ARG A 46 -3.40 -4.19 -2.31
N ALA A 47 -4.31 -4.97 -2.88
CA ALA A 47 -4.03 -5.83 -4.03
C ALA A 47 -3.54 -5.03 -5.25
N TYR A 48 -4.16 -3.89 -5.52
CA TYR A 48 -3.79 -3.06 -6.66
C TYR A 48 -2.41 -2.42 -6.47
N LEU A 49 -2.13 -1.88 -5.27
CA LEU A 49 -0.81 -1.33 -4.94
C LEU A 49 0.29 -2.41 -4.95
N HIS A 50 -0.01 -3.62 -4.48
CA HIS A 50 0.91 -4.76 -4.58
C HIS A 50 1.18 -5.11 -6.05
N HIS A 51 0.16 -5.07 -6.91
CA HIS A 51 0.33 -5.33 -8.33
C HIS A 51 1.22 -4.28 -8.99
N LEU A 52 0.97 -2.99 -8.74
CA LEU A 52 1.77 -1.88 -9.25
C LEU A 52 3.24 -1.95 -8.82
N ASP A 53 3.49 -2.17 -7.52
CA ASP A 53 4.84 -2.34 -6.97
C ASP A 53 5.60 -3.50 -7.64
N ARG A 54 4.89 -4.61 -7.93
CA ARG A 54 5.48 -5.76 -8.61
C ARG A 54 5.69 -5.53 -10.11
N CYS A 55 4.77 -4.83 -10.77
CA CYS A 55 4.89 -4.47 -12.19
C CYS A 55 6.02 -3.46 -12.44
N ASN A 56 6.58 -2.87 -11.36
CA ASN A 56 7.75 -2.00 -11.42
C ASN A 56 7.53 -0.81 -12.36
N GLU A 57 6.30 -0.31 -12.42
CA GLU A 57 5.85 0.77 -13.29
C GLU A 57 6.11 2.16 -12.67
N ILE A 58 7.19 2.30 -11.87
CA ILE A 58 7.62 3.54 -11.20
C ILE A 58 9.10 3.84 -11.51
#